data_AF-A0A354YD39-F1
#
_entry.id   AF-A0A354YD39-F1
#
_cell.length_a   1.000
_cell.length_b   1.000
_cell.length_c   1.000
_cell.angle_alpha   90.00
_cell.angle_beta   90.00
_cell.angle_gamma   90.00
#
_symmetry.space_group_name_H-M   'P 1'
#
loop_
_entity.id
_entity.type
_entity.pdbx_description
1 polymer ?
#
loop_
_entity_poly.entity_id
_entity_poly.type
_entity_poly.pdbx_seq_one_letter_code
_entity_poly.pdbx_strand_id
1 'polypeptide(L)'
;MNAPQDLQDFVARHDRLFVLTGAGCSTGSGIPDYRDIDGQWKRAQPVTYQAFMGDPATRRRYWARSLVGWPRFVAARPNGVHRA
;
A
#
# COMPACT_ATOMS: atom_id res chain seq x y z
N MET A 1 19.29 -12.38 -20.27
CA MET A 1 18.67 -12.48 -18.95
C MET A 1 17.21 -12.82 -19.16
N ASN A 2 16.77 -13.96 -18.64
CA ASN A 2 15.37 -14.35 -18.69
C ASN A 2 14.79 -14.06 -17.31
N ALA A 3 14.42 -12.79 -17.07
CA ALA A 3 14.09 -12.28 -15.73
C ALA A 3 13.08 -13.15 -14.94
N PRO A 4 12.03 -13.74 -15.55
CA PRO A 4 11.16 -14.70 -14.86
C PRO A 4 11.89 -15.97 -14.36
N GLN A 5 12.80 -16.52 -15.16
CA GLN A 5 13.58 -17.70 -14.78
C GLN A 5 14.58 -17.35 -13.68
N ASP A 6 15.26 -16.22 -13.82
CA ASP A 6 16.27 -15.76 -12.85
C ASP A 6 15.63 -15.57 -11.45
N LEU A 7 14.38 -15.08 -11.37
CA LEU A 7 13.64 -14.96 -10.12
C LEU A 7 13.20 -16.32 -9.55
N GLN A 8 12.72 -17.23 -10.38
CA GLN A 8 12.33 -18.59 -9.93
C GLN A 8 13.52 -19.32 -9.33
N ASP A 9 14.67 -19.27 -10.01
CA ASP A 9 15.92 -19.86 -9.53
C ASP A 9 16.37 -19.22 -8.21
N PHE A 10 16.24 -17.90 -8.07
CA PHE A 10 16.54 -17.21 -6.81
C PHE A 10 15.65 -17.72 -5.67
N VAL A 11 14.33 -17.82 -5.89
CA VAL A 11 13.40 -18.31 -4.86
C VAL A 11 13.71 -19.75 -4.47
N ALA A 12 13.94 -20.63 -5.46
CA ALA A 12 14.22 -22.05 -5.22
C ALA A 12 15.53 -22.29 -4.44
N ARG A 13 16.51 -21.37 -4.52
CA ARG A 13 17.79 -21.49 -3.82
C ARG A 13 17.75 -21.07 -2.34
N HIS A 14 16.68 -20.41 -1.89
CA HIS A 14 16.61 -19.83 -0.55
C HIS A 14 15.45 -20.42 0.27
N ASP A 15 15.73 -21.49 1.01
CA ASP A 15 14.73 -22.23 1.82
C ASP A 15 14.06 -21.37 2.91
N ARG A 16 14.70 -20.27 3.32
CA ARG A 16 14.21 -19.34 4.35
C ARG A 16 14.12 -17.92 3.82
N LEU A 17 13.42 -17.76 2.69
CA LEU A 17 13.26 -16.47 2.04
C LEU A 17 12.39 -15.53 2.88
N PHE A 18 12.92 -14.34 3.16
CA PHE A 18 12.17 -13.24 3.74
C PHE A 18 11.63 -12.33 2.62
N VAL A 19 10.36 -11.94 2.73
CA VAL A 19 9.69 -11.07 1.76
C VAL A 19 9.23 -9.79 2.45
N LEU A 20 9.63 -8.64 1.90
CA LEU A 20 9.11 -7.33 2.28
C LEU A 20 8.23 -6.80 1.16
N THR A 21 6.96 -6.51 1.47
CA THR A 21 5.99 -5.97 0.51
C THR A 21 5.70 -4.50 0.77
N GLY A 22 5.29 -3.78 -0.28
CA GLY A 22 4.76 -2.41 -0.17
C GLY A 22 3.29 -2.30 -0.58
N ALA A 23 2.76 -1.07 -0.56
CA ALA A 23 1.38 -0.78 -0.97
C ALA A 23 1.05 -1.24 -2.40
N GLY A 24 2.06 -1.35 -3.27
CA GLY A 24 1.92 -1.86 -4.64
C GLY A 24 1.24 -3.23 -4.71
N CYS A 25 1.49 -4.12 -3.74
CA CYS A 25 0.88 -5.45 -3.69
C CYS A 25 -0.66 -5.41 -3.52
N SER A 26 -1.21 -4.31 -2.99
CA SER A 26 -2.65 -4.15 -2.76
C SER A 26 -3.37 -3.31 -3.83
N THR A 27 -2.65 -2.82 -4.85
CA THR A 27 -3.27 -2.08 -5.98
C THR A 27 -4.30 -2.92 -6.73
N GLY A 28 -4.01 -4.21 -6.97
CA GLY A 28 -4.95 -5.17 -7.55
C GLY A 28 -6.15 -5.51 -6.65
N SER A 29 -6.15 -5.06 -5.39
CA SER A 29 -7.29 -5.15 -4.46
C SER A 29 -8.14 -3.87 -4.43
N GLY A 30 -7.85 -2.91 -5.32
CA GLY A 30 -8.55 -1.62 -5.38
C GLY A 30 -8.11 -0.60 -4.34
N ILE A 31 -7.04 -0.90 -3.58
CA ILE A 31 -6.40 0.00 -2.60
C ILE A 31 -5.22 0.68 -3.28
N PRO A 32 -5.23 2.01 -3.45
CA PRO A 32 -4.18 2.69 -4.18
C PRO A 32 -2.86 2.76 -3.39
N ASP A 33 -1.76 2.76 -4.13
CA ASP A 33 -0.42 3.09 -3.64
C ASP A 33 -0.21 4.61 -3.48
N TYR A 34 0.95 4.97 -2.96
CA TYR A 34 1.28 6.34 -2.56
C TYR A 34 2.03 7.13 -3.64
N ARG A 35 2.95 6.48 -4.36
CA ARG A 35 3.94 7.12 -5.23
C ARG A 35 3.92 6.52 -6.63
N ASP A 36 4.28 7.32 -7.63
CA ASP A 36 4.45 6.87 -9.00
C ASP A 36 5.85 6.27 -9.23
N ILE A 37 6.15 5.95 -10.50
CA ILE A 37 7.40 5.33 -10.91
C ILE A 37 8.62 6.24 -10.69
N ASP A 38 8.42 7.56 -10.69
CA ASP A 38 9.44 8.57 -10.43
C ASP A 38 9.52 8.94 -8.92
N GLY A 39 8.76 8.24 -8.08
CA GLY A 39 8.72 8.43 -6.64
C GLY A 39 7.89 9.63 -6.17
N GLN A 40 7.17 10.31 -7.07
CA GLN A 40 6.34 11.45 -6.75
C GLN A 40 5.02 11.04 -6.14
N TRP A 41 4.44 11.89 -5.30
CA TRP A 41 3.15 11.61 -4.66
C TRP A 41 2.01 11.63 -5.67
N LYS A 42 1.28 10.52 -5.79
CA LYS A 42 0.12 10.41 -6.69
C LYS A 42 -1.10 11.22 -6.21
N ARG A 43 -1.12 11.58 -4.93
CA ARG A 43 -2.18 12.36 -4.26
C ARG A 43 -1.56 13.23 -3.15
N ALA A 44 -2.38 14.09 -2.55
CA ALA A 44 -1.98 14.83 -1.36
C ALA A 44 -1.37 13.90 -0.29
N GLN A 45 -0.29 14.37 0.33
CA GLN A 45 0.44 13.61 1.34
C GLN A 45 -0.47 13.29 2.53
N PRO A 46 -0.24 12.14 3.22
CA PRO A 46 -0.95 11.82 4.44
C PRO A 46 -0.80 12.92 5.50
N VAL A 47 -1.83 13.08 6.33
CA VAL A 47 -1.75 13.95 7.51
C VAL A 47 -0.63 13.43 8.42
N THR A 48 0.32 14.28 8.79
CA THR A 48 1.39 13.92 9.70
C THR A 48 0.87 13.76 11.12
N TYR A 49 1.59 13.00 11.94
CA TYR A 49 1.23 12.83 13.36
C TYR A 49 1.17 14.19 14.09
N GLN A 50 2.12 15.08 13.83
CA GLN A 50 2.20 16.40 14.44
C GLN A 50 1.00 17.27 14.06
N ALA A 51 0.61 17.28 12.78
CA ALA A 51 -0.57 18.01 12.32
C ALA A 51 -1.85 17.41 12.91
N PHE A 52 -1.93 16.08 12.98
CA PHE A 52 -3.03 15.40 13.62
C PHE A 52 -3.13 15.76 15.11
N MET A 53 -2.03 15.78 15.86
CA MET A 53 -2.06 16.08 17.30
C MET A 53 -2.18 17.58 17.63
N GLY A 54 -1.66 18.44 16.76
CA GLY A 54 -1.60 19.88 16.98
C GLY A 54 -2.91 20.63 16.75
N ASP A 55 -3.84 20.09 15.95
CA ASP A 55 -5.07 20.80 15.57
C ASP A 55 -6.33 19.93 15.60
N PRO A 56 -7.32 20.25 16.46
CA PRO A 56 -8.62 19.58 16.48
C PRO A 56 -9.37 19.62 15.14
N ALA A 57 -9.27 20.69 14.35
CA ALA A 57 -9.96 20.79 13.06
C ALA A 57 -9.38 19.80 12.04
N THR A 58 -8.06 19.68 11.99
CA THR A 58 -7.33 18.66 11.21
C THR A 58 -7.77 17.25 11.59
N ARG A 59 -7.88 16.92 12.90
CA ARG A 59 -8.40 15.60 13.34
C ARG A 59 -9.83 15.34 12.88
N ARG A 60 -10.73 16.32 13.03
CA ARG A 60 -12.12 16.19 12.59
C ARG A 60 -12.19 15.92 11.08
N ARG A 61 -11.42 16.67 10.28
CA ARG A 61 -11.35 16.47 8.82
C ARG A 61 -10.77 15.11 8.45
N TYR A 62 -9.73 14.66 9.15
CA TYR A 62 -9.15 13.33 8.96
C TYR A 62 -10.22 12.24 9.16
N TRP A 63 -10.90 12.24 10.31
CA TRP A 63 -11.91 11.23 10.63
C TRP A 63 -13.14 11.30 9.73
N ALA A 64 -13.60 12.50 9.36
CA ALA A 64 -14.70 12.66 8.41
C ALA A 64 -14.39 12.01 7.06
N ARG A 65 -13.17 12.20 6.52
CA ARG A 65 -12.74 11.55 5.27
C ARG A 65 -12.59 10.04 5.44
N SER A 66 -12.04 9.58 6.55
CA SER A 66 -11.90 8.14 6.84
C SER A 66 -13.26 7.45 6.89
N LEU A 67 -14.26 8.07 7.53
CA LEU A 67 -15.62 7.55 7.59
C LEU A 67 -16.24 7.40 6.20
N VAL A 68 -16.12 8.44 5.34
CA VAL A 68 -16.62 8.39 3.96
C VAL A 68 -15.90 7.33 3.13
N GLY A 69 -14.59 7.15 3.33
CA GLY A 69 -13.78 6.15 2.60
C GLY A 69 -13.92 4.71 3.10
N TRP A 70 -14.41 4.51 4.33
CA TRP A 70 -14.43 3.22 5.02
C TRP A 70 -15.15 2.09 4.26
N PRO A 71 -16.34 2.31 3.65
CA PRO A 71 -17.05 1.24 2.93
C PRO A 71 -16.23 0.63 1.79
N ARG A 72 -15.49 1.46 1.02
CA ARG A 72 -14.61 0.97 -0.04
C ARG A 72 -13.43 0.19 0.53
N PHE A 73 -12.88 0.65 1.65
CA PHE A 73 -11.72 0.01 2.28
C PHE A 73 -12.06 -1.37 2.83
N VAL A 74 -13.19 -1.50 3.55
CA VAL A 74 -13.62 -2.77 4.13
C VAL A 74 -14.07 -3.80 3.08
N ALA A 75 -14.51 -3.34 1.91
CA ALA A 75 -14.90 -4.22 0.80
C ALA A 75 -13.71 -4.84 0.04
N ALA A 76 -12.49 -4.32 0.23
CA ALA A 76 -11.30 -4.83 -0.45
C ALA A 76 -11.02 -6.30 -0.05
N ARG A 77 -10.61 -7.13 -1.02
CA ARG A 77 -10.27 -8.54 -0.80
C ARG A 77 -8.83 -8.83 -1.22
N PRO A 78 -8.18 -9.86 -0.65
CA PRO A 78 -6.87 -10.33 -1.14
C PRO A 78 -6.91 -10.61 -2.65
N ASN A 79 -5.85 -10.22 -3.35
CA ASN A 79 -5.65 -10.48 -4.79
C ASN A 79 -4.62 -11.60 -5.01
N GLY A 80 -4.27 -11.89 -6.27
CA GLY A 80 -3.31 -12.95 -6.62
C GLY A 80 -1.95 -12.81 -5.94
N VAL A 81 -1.46 -11.60 -5.71
CA VAL A 81 -0.17 -11.35 -5.04
C VAL A 81 -0.20 -11.77 -3.58
N HIS A 82 -1.34 -11.63 -2.89
CA HIS A 82 -1.47 -12.03 -1.49
C HIS A 82 -1.66 -13.54 -1.32
N ARG A 83 -2.09 -14.24 -2.39
CA ARG A 83 -2.35 -15.69 -2.38
C ARG A 83 -1.18 -16.51 -2.93
N ALA A 84 -0.20 -15.83 -3.53
CA ALA A 84 1.00 -16.44 -4.07
C ALA A 84 1.95 -16.91 -2.96
#